data_AF-A0A7Y4Q9M1-F1
#
_entry.id   AF-A0A7Y4Q9M1-F1
#
_cell.length_a   1.000
_cell.length_b   1.000
_cell.length_c   1.000
_cell.angle_alpha   90.00
_cell.angle_beta   90.00
_cell.angle_gamma   90.00
#
_symmetry.space_group_name_H-M   'P 1'
#
loop_
_entity.id
_entity.type
_entity.pdbx_description
1 polymer ?
#
loop_
_entity_poly.entity_id
_entity_poly.type
_entity_poly.pdbx_seq_one_letter_code
_entity_poly.pdbx_strand_id
1 'polypeptide(L)'
;MEVPAAYLVDQKKLPRKPVVWGLSALIFVFGLPSLFSQGIVPFLNKLPVHNSPDFLSFVSDMCDISLTVGACFMCFFIRNRWKIGNLNEELSLGNPSYLGSSVQAYINFAISWICPLLLSILSILVIIDKFFGLEHLF
;
A
#
# COMPACT_ATOMS: atom_id res chain seq x y z
N MET A 1 0.84 7.93 10.04
CA MET A 1 1.24 7.90 11.46
C MET A 1 0.49 6.83 12.24
N GLU A 2 -0.83 6.69 12.09
CA GLU A 2 -1.61 5.73 12.89
C GLU A 2 -1.32 4.27 12.57
N VAL A 3 -1.15 3.90 11.29
CA VAL A 3 -0.86 2.52 10.88
C VAL A 3 0.44 1.97 11.52
N PRO A 4 1.61 2.63 11.37
CA PRO A 4 2.84 2.18 12.03
C PRO A 4 2.80 2.31 13.56
N ALA A 5 2.14 3.35 14.10
CA ALA A 5 2.01 3.51 15.55
C ALA A 5 1.15 2.40 16.18
N ALA A 6 0.03 2.04 15.56
CA ALA A 6 -0.82 0.94 16.00
C ALA A 6 -0.07 -0.39 15.92
N TYR A 7 0.67 -0.66 14.83
CA TYR A 7 1.48 -1.86 14.72
C TYR A 7 2.53 -1.97 15.85
N LEU A 8 3.25 -0.89 16.15
CA LEU A 8 4.27 -0.87 17.21
C LEU A 8 3.66 -0.97 18.62
N VAL A 9 2.51 -0.34 18.86
CA VAL A 9 1.81 -0.37 20.15
C VAL A 9 1.20 -1.76 20.40
N ASP A 10 0.61 -2.38 19.38
CA ASP A 10 -0.06 -3.68 19.48
C ASP A 10 0.97 -4.83 19.61
N GLN A 11 1.97 -4.88 18.72
CA GLN A 11 2.99 -5.95 18.73
C GLN A 11 3.96 -5.86 19.91
N LYS A 12 4.36 -4.65 20.34
CA LYS A 12 5.37 -4.47 21.39
C LYS A 12 4.84 -3.98 22.74
N LYS A 13 3.52 -3.77 22.90
CA LYS A 13 2.88 -3.25 24.13
C LYS A 13 3.58 -1.99 24.69
N LEU A 14 4.13 -1.15 23.83
CA LEU A 14 4.85 0.05 24.25
C LEU A 14 3.85 1.18 24.57
N PRO A 15 4.13 2.03 25.57
CA PRO A 15 3.30 3.19 25.85
C PRO A 15 3.25 4.13 24.64
N ARG A 16 2.06 4.66 24.33
CA ARG A 16 1.78 5.42 23.09
C ARG A 16 2.69 6.64 22.89
N LYS A 17 2.98 7.39 23.97
CA LYS A 17 3.75 8.64 23.90
C LYS A 17 5.18 8.46 23.32
N PRO A 18 6.03 7.56 23.84
CA PRO A 18 7.37 7.37 23.27
C PRO A 18 7.36 6.76 21.87
N VAL A 19 6.38 5.92 21.53
CA VAL A 19 6.26 5.34 20.17
C VAL A 19 6.00 6.44 19.14
N VAL A 20 5.08 7.37 19.43
CA VAL A 20 4.77 8.48 18.53
C VAL A 20 5.98 9.40 18.37
N TRP A 21 6.70 9.70 19.44
CA TRP A 21 7.88 10.57 19.38
C TRP A 21 9.04 9.90 18.63
N GLY A 22 9.28 8.62 18.86
CA GLY A 22 10.29 7.83 18.13
C GLY A 22 9.97 7.71 16.64
N LEU A 23 8.72 7.45 16.28
CA LEU A 23 8.29 7.39 14.88
C LEU A 23 8.40 8.75 14.20
N SER A 24 8.04 9.84 14.88
CA SER A 24 8.18 11.21 14.36
C SER A 24 9.64 11.58 14.12
N ALA A 25 10.54 11.23 15.04
CA ALA A 25 11.97 11.45 14.88
C ALA A 25 12.54 10.65 13.70
N LEU A 26 12.11 9.39 13.56
CA LEU A 26 12.53 8.54 12.45
C LEU A 26 12.08 9.11 11.10
N ILE A 27 10.81 9.49 10.96
CA ILE A 27 10.28 10.11 9.74
C ILE A 27 11.00 11.43 9.44
N PHE A 28 11.32 12.22 10.46
CA PHE A 28 12.09 13.45 10.29
C PHE A 28 13.48 13.16 9.72
N VAL A 29 14.20 12.17 10.27
CA VAL A 29 15.52 11.75 9.78
C VAL A 29 15.45 11.22 8.34
N PHE A 30 14.41 10.47 7.97
CA PHE A 30 14.21 10.01 6.59
C PHE A 30 13.73 11.11 5.63
N GLY A 31 13.06 12.15 6.14
CA GLY A 31 12.64 13.31 5.36
C GLY A 31 13.79 14.25 5.01
N LEU A 32 14.84 14.33 5.84
CA LEU A 32 16.04 15.13 5.58
C LEU A 32 16.73 14.79 4.24
N PRO A 33 17.11 13.53 3.95
CA PRO A 33 17.74 13.19 2.66
C PRO A 33 16.80 13.42 1.47
N SER A 34 15.48 13.27 1.67
CA SER A 34 14.47 13.58 0.65
C SER A 34 14.43 15.07 0.29
N LEU A 35 14.63 15.96 1.28
CA LEU A 35 14.71 17.42 1.07
C LEU A 35 16.03 17.83 0.43
N PHE A 36 17.16 17.22 0.85
CA PHE A 36 18.47 17.49 0.27
C PHE A 36 18.61 17.01 -1.19
N SER A 37 17.85 15.97 -1.58
CA SER A 37 17.81 15.45 -2.95
C SER A 37 17.31 16.47 -3.98
N GLN A 38 16.45 17.42 -3.60
CA GLN A 38 15.88 18.43 -4.51
C GLN A 38 16.74 19.71 -4.63
N GLY A 39 17.90 19.79 -3.97
CA GLY A 39 18.59 21.08 -3.81
C GLY A 39 20.10 21.12 -4.03
N ILE A 40 20.91 20.22 -3.44
CA ILE A 40 22.33 20.57 -3.19
C ILE A 40 23.36 19.43 -3.38
N VAL A 41 23.00 18.14 -3.30
CA VAL A 41 24.00 17.04 -3.34
C VAL A 41 23.97 16.21 -4.64
N PRO A 42 24.95 16.37 -5.55
CA PRO A 42 25.05 15.58 -6.79
C PRO A 42 25.33 14.08 -6.59
N PHE A 43 25.65 13.64 -5.37
CA PHE A 43 25.81 12.23 -5.01
C PHE A 43 24.46 11.49 -4.82
N LEU A 44 23.38 12.21 -4.45
CA LEU A 44 22.01 11.66 -4.39
C LEU A 44 21.23 11.86 -5.70
N ASN A 45 21.78 12.64 -6.63
CA ASN A 45 21.20 12.97 -7.94
C ASN A 45 21.65 12.00 -9.06
N LYS A 46 22.57 11.07 -8.77
CA LYS A 46 23.04 10.07 -9.75
C LYS A 46 23.26 8.72 -9.08
N LEU A 47 22.18 7.98 -8.87
CA LEU A 47 22.26 6.53 -8.65
C LEU A 47 22.26 5.84 -10.04
N PRO A 48 23.37 5.26 -10.49
CA PRO A 48 23.56 4.77 -11.86
C PRO A 48 22.99 3.36 -12.06
N VAL A 49 21.75 3.10 -11.66
CA VAL A 49 21.12 1.76 -11.80
C VAL A 49 19.72 1.79 -12.42
N HIS A 50 19.03 2.94 -12.53
CA HIS A 50 17.76 3.00 -13.23
C HIS A 50 17.45 4.42 -13.69
N ASN A 51 16.68 4.58 -14.77
CA ASN A 51 16.30 5.87 -15.38
C ASN A 51 15.38 6.73 -14.48
N SER A 52 15.83 7.12 -13.28
CA SER A 52 15.16 8.07 -12.39
C SER A 52 16.19 9.07 -11.82
N PRO A 53 16.02 10.40 -11.94
CA PRO A 53 17.10 11.36 -11.70
C PRO A 53 17.37 11.67 -10.21
N ASP A 54 16.48 11.31 -9.27
CA ASP A 54 16.53 11.82 -7.89
C ASP A 54 16.08 10.78 -6.85
N PHE A 55 16.70 10.82 -5.65
CA PHE A 55 16.35 9.95 -4.51
C PHE A 55 14.87 10.06 -4.10
N LEU A 56 14.26 11.24 -4.30
CA LEU A 56 12.83 11.44 -4.04
C LEU A 56 11.94 10.65 -5.02
N SER A 57 12.30 10.61 -6.30
CA SER A 57 11.58 9.81 -7.30
C SER A 57 11.72 8.33 -7.00
N PHE A 58 12.91 7.86 -6.59
CA PHE A 58 13.11 6.48 -6.15
C PHE A 58 12.23 6.09 -4.95
N VAL A 59 12.16 6.95 -3.92
CA VAL A 59 11.29 6.71 -2.76
C VAL A 59 9.81 6.73 -3.17
N SER A 60 9.42 7.62 -4.09
CA SER A 60 8.06 7.65 -4.64
C SER A 60 7.72 6.37 -5.39
N ASP A 61 8.62 5.90 -6.25
CA ASP A 61 8.45 4.67 -7.03
C ASP A 61 8.35 3.45 -6.11
N MET A 62 9.19 3.37 -5.08
CA MET A 62 9.10 2.32 -4.06
C MET A 62 7.77 2.36 -3.30
N CYS A 63 7.25 3.56 -3.01
CA CYS A 63 5.97 3.73 -2.34
C CYS A 63 4.81 3.23 -3.22
N ASP A 64 4.79 3.62 -4.49
CA ASP A 64 3.77 3.19 -5.47
C ASP A 64 3.76 1.66 -5.64
N ILE A 65 4.95 1.05 -5.75
CA ILE A 65 5.10 -0.41 -5.86
C ILE A 65 4.61 -1.08 -4.57
N SER A 66 5.04 -0.61 -3.40
CA SER A 66 4.66 -1.20 -2.11
C SER A 66 3.15 -1.14 -1.86
N LEU A 67 2.52 -0.02 -2.19
CA LEU A 67 1.08 0.17 -2.05
C LEU A 67 0.31 -0.79 -2.97
N THR A 68 0.70 -0.85 -4.24
CA THR A 68 -0.02 -1.65 -5.25
C THR A 68 0.16 -3.14 -5.00
N VAL A 69 1.37 -3.59 -4.65
CA VAL A 69 1.65 -4.98 -4.28
C VAL A 69 0.92 -5.37 -2.99
N GLY A 70 0.92 -4.49 -1.98
CA GLY A 70 0.21 -4.73 -0.73
C GLY A 70 -1.30 -4.89 -0.94
N ALA A 71 -1.89 -4.05 -1.77
CA ALA A 71 -3.30 -4.12 -2.12
C ALA A 71 -3.64 -5.40 -2.91
N CYS A 72 -2.78 -5.80 -3.85
CA CYS A 72 -2.90 -7.06 -4.59
C CYS A 72 -2.89 -8.29 -3.66
N PHE A 73 -1.95 -8.35 -2.72
CA PHE A 73 -1.88 -9.43 -1.74
C PHE A 73 -3.11 -9.47 -0.83
N MET A 74 -3.63 -8.33 -0.41
CA MET A 74 -4.87 -8.26 0.37
C MET A 74 -6.05 -8.85 -0.41
N CYS A 75 -6.23 -8.50 -1.68
CA CYS A 75 -7.29 -9.08 -2.50
C CYS A 75 -7.13 -10.60 -2.69
N PHE A 76 -5.91 -11.08 -2.92
CA PHE A 76 -5.65 -12.52 -3.03
C PHE A 76 -5.93 -13.25 -1.71
N PHE A 77 -5.59 -12.63 -0.58
CA PHE A 77 -5.84 -13.18 0.74
C PHE A 77 -7.33 -13.28 1.05
N ILE A 78 -8.11 -12.23 0.77
CA ILE A 78 -9.57 -12.23 0.97
C ILE A 78 -10.23 -13.33 0.13
N ARG A 79 -9.84 -13.45 -1.15
CA ARG A 79 -10.39 -14.46 -2.06
C ARG A 79 -10.05 -15.89 -1.63
N ASN A 80 -8.78 -16.18 -1.32
CA ASN A 80 -8.32 -17.56 -1.12
C ASN A 80 -8.45 -18.04 0.33
N ARG A 81 -8.18 -17.18 1.31
CA ARG A 81 -8.09 -17.57 2.73
C ARG A 81 -9.31 -17.18 3.53
N TRP A 82 -9.82 -15.95 3.37
CA TRP A 82 -10.96 -15.48 4.18
C TRP A 82 -12.28 -16.12 3.75
N LYS A 83 -12.49 -16.32 2.43
CA LYS A 83 -13.74 -16.82 1.83
C LYS A 83 -14.91 -15.87 2.07
N ILE A 84 -15.74 -15.71 1.04
CA ILE A 84 -16.90 -14.82 1.03
C ILE A 84 -17.93 -15.08 2.14
N GLY A 85 -18.02 -16.32 2.63
CA GLY A 85 -18.92 -16.69 3.72
C GLY A 85 -18.63 -15.92 5.01
N ASN A 86 -17.38 -15.92 5.47
CA ASN A 86 -16.96 -15.18 6.67
C ASN A 86 -17.06 -13.66 6.47
N LEU A 87 -16.85 -13.16 5.25
CA LEU A 87 -16.99 -11.74 4.97
C LEU A 87 -18.44 -11.28 5.12
N ASN A 88 -19.41 -12.08 4.64
CA ASN A 88 -20.83 -11.77 4.81
C ASN A 88 -21.26 -11.86 6.28
N GLU A 89 -20.69 -12.77 7.07
CA GLU A 89 -20.96 -12.89 8.50
C GLU A 89 -20.51 -11.63 9.26
N GLU A 90 -19.28 -11.17 9.05
CA GLU A 90 -18.77 -9.92 9.64
C GLU A 90 -19.57 -8.69 9.20
N LEU A 91 -19.95 -8.60 7.92
CA LEU A 91 -20.81 -7.51 7.46
C LEU A 91 -22.21 -7.55 8.08
N SER A 92 -22.73 -8.74 8.37
CA SER A 92 -24.04 -8.89 9.03
C SER A 92 -24.01 -8.47 10.50
N LEU A 93 -22.88 -8.65 11.19
CA LEU A 93 -22.66 -8.13 12.55
C LEU A 93 -22.68 -6.60 12.57
N GLY A 94 -22.13 -5.95 11.54
CA GLY A 94 -22.15 -4.50 11.39
C GLY A 94 -23.48 -3.93 10.90
N ASN A 95 -24.27 -4.72 10.15
CA ASN A 95 -25.61 -4.31 9.70
C ASN A 95 -26.54 -5.54 9.57
N PRO A 96 -27.52 -5.71 10.49
CA PRO A 96 -28.40 -6.88 10.50
C PRO A 96 -29.35 -6.96 9.29
N SER A 97 -29.58 -5.84 8.58
CA SER A 97 -30.41 -5.81 7.36
C SER A 97 -29.65 -6.18 6.08
N TYR A 98 -28.38 -6.54 6.21
CA TYR A 98 -27.49 -6.86 5.10
C TYR A 98 -27.68 -8.30 4.57
N LEU A 99 -28.04 -9.24 5.44
CA LEU A 99 -28.30 -10.63 5.10
C LEU A 99 -29.57 -10.75 4.25
N GLY A 100 -29.42 -11.05 2.96
CA GLY A 100 -30.52 -11.29 2.02
C GLY A 100 -30.90 -10.11 1.10
N SER A 101 -30.17 -9.00 1.16
CA SER A 101 -30.40 -7.84 0.27
C SER A 101 -29.63 -7.94 -1.05
N SER A 102 -30.13 -7.33 -2.13
CA SER A 102 -29.43 -7.18 -3.42
C SER A 102 -28.03 -6.57 -3.28
N VAL A 103 -27.81 -5.82 -2.19
CA VAL A 103 -26.52 -5.23 -1.83
C VAL A 103 -25.48 -6.30 -1.47
N GLN A 104 -25.88 -7.39 -0.80
CA GLN A 104 -24.98 -8.50 -0.46
C GLN A 104 -24.48 -9.22 -1.72
N ALA A 105 -25.37 -9.45 -2.69
CA ALA A 105 -25.01 -10.07 -3.96
C ALA A 105 -24.03 -9.17 -4.76
N TYR A 106 -24.27 -7.85 -4.77
CA TYR A 106 -23.38 -6.89 -5.43
C TYR A 106 -21.99 -6.85 -4.80
N ILE A 107 -21.91 -6.76 -3.47
CA ILE A 107 -20.62 -6.69 -2.77
C ILE A 107 -19.87 -8.02 -2.85
N ASN A 108 -20.56 -9.15 -2.77
CA ASN A 108 -19.94 -10.46 -2.97
C ASN A 108 -19.35 -10.58 -4.38
N PHE A 109 -20.11 -10.18 -5.41
CA PHE A 109 -19.61 -10.18 -6.78
C PHE A 109 -18.43 -9.21 -6.97
N ALA A 110 -18.52 -8.02 -6.40
CA ALA A 110 -17.47 -7.01 -6.45
C ALA A 110 -16.17 -7.52 -5.80
N ILE A 111 -16.23 -8.02 -4.57
CA ILE A 111 -15.06 -8.48 -3.82
C ILE A 111 -14.47 -9.77 -4.39
N SER A 112 -15.31 -10.69 -4.89
CA SER A 112 -14.85 -11.97 -5.42
C SER A 112 -14.23 -11.87 -6.81
N TRP A 113 -14.75 -10.96 -7.64
CA TRP A 113 -14.43 -10.93 -9.07
C TRP A 113 -13.84 -9.59 -9.51
N ILE A 114 -14.49 -8.47 -9.19
CA ILE A 114 -14.10 -7.14 -9.67
C ILE A 114 -12.83 -6.63 -9.01
N CYS A 115 -12.74 -6.70 -7.67
CA CYS A 115 -11.61 -6.22 -6.90
C CYS A 115 -10.32 -6.99 -7.21
N PRO A 116 -10.26 -8.34 -7.14
CA PRO A 116 -9.02 -9.05 -7.41
C PRO A 116 -8.58 -8.93 -8.87
N LEU A 117 -9.51 -8.82 -9.82
CA LEU A 117 -9.18 -8.66 -11.22
C LEU A 117 -8.61 -7.25 -11.50
N LEU A 118 -9.28 -6.19 -11.04
CA LEU A 118 -8.79 -4.82 -11.19
C LEU A 118 -7.45 -4.61 -10.48
N LEU A 119 -7.30 -5.05 -9.23
CA LEU A 119 -6.04 -4.88 -8.50
C LEU A 119 -4.90 -5.72 -9.05
N SER A 120 -5.18 -6.92 -9.57
CA SER A 120 -4.15 -7.71 -10.24
C SER A 120 -3.64 -7.00 -11.50
N ILE A 121 -4.54 -6.42 -12.30
CA ILE A 121 -4.18 -5.67 -13.51
C ILE A 121 -3.39 -4.41 -13.13
N LEU A 122 -3.86 -3.65 -12.13
CA LEU A 122 -3.18 -2.44 -11.65
C LEU A 122 -1.78 -2.76 -11.11
N SER A 123 -1.63 -3.86 -10.36
CA SER A 123 -0.32 -4.31 -9.85
C SER A 123 0.66 -4.63 -10.97
N ILE A 124 0.20 -5.29 -12.03
CA ILE A 124 1.06 -5.62 -13.17
C ILE A 124 1.42 -4.33 -13.93
N LEU A 125 0.47 -3.43 -14.15
CA LEU A 125 0.71 -2.15 -14.83
C LEU A 125 1.72 -1.27 -14.10
N VAL A 126 1.59 -1.12 -12.78
CA VAL A 126 2.53 -0.32 -11.97
C VAL A 126 3.93 -0.94 -11.98
N ILE A 127 4.04 -2.28 -11.90
CA ILE A 127 5.33 -2.95 -12.00
C ILE A 127 5.97 -2.69 -13.37
N ILE A 128 5.20 -2.79 -14.46
CA ILE A 128 5.70 -2.55 -15.82
C ILE A 128 6.13 -1.09 -15.99
N ASP A 129 5.30 -0.13 -15.57
CA ASP A 129 5.61 1.30 -15.64
C ASP A 129 6.94 1.63 -14.96
N LYS A 130 7.13 1.13 -13.73
CA LYS A 130 8.31 1.45 -12.91
C LYS A 130 9.55 0.64 -13.29
N PHE A 131 9.42 -0.64 -13.65
CA PHE A 131 10.58 -1.49 -14.02
C PHE A 131 10.99 -1.37 -15.49
N PHE A 132 10.05 -1.28 -16.41
CA PHE A 132 10.35 -1.29 -17.85
C PHE A 132 10.44 0.12 -18.43
N GLY A 133 9.87 1.13 -17.76
CA GLY A 133 9.75 2.47 -18.31
C GLY A 133 8.80 2.47 -19.50
N LEU A 134 7.71 3.24 -19.40
CA LEU A 134 6.80 3.46 -20.53
C LEU A 134 7.46 4.13 -21.76
N GLU A 135 8.78 4.35 -21.78
CA GLU A 135 9.55 4.76 -22.95
C GLU A 135 9.83 3.63 -23.97
N HIS A 136 9.64 2.36 -23.62
CA HIS A 136 9.91 1.26 -24.57
C HIS A 136 8.65 0.68 -25.25
N LEU A 137 7.47 1.22 -24.91
CA LEU A 137 6.17 0.80 -25.45
C LEU A 137 5.50 1.87 -26.35
N PHE A 138 6.13 3.04 -26.53
CA PHE A 138 5.75 4.08 -27.50
C PHE A 138 6.97 4.68 -28.18
#